data_AF-A0A6G5AF47-F1
#
_entry.id   AF-A0A6G5AF47-F1
#
_cell.length_a   1.000
_cell.length_b   1.000
_cell.length_c   1.000
_cell.angle_alpha   90.00
_cell.angle_beta   90.00
_cell.angle_gamma   90.00
#
_symmetry.space_group_name_H-M   'P 1'
#
loop_
_entity.id
_entity.type
_entity.pdbx_description
1 polymer ?
#
loop_
_entity_poly.entity_id
_entity_poly.type
_entity_poly.pdbx_seq_one_letter_code
_entity_poly.pdbx_strand_id
1 'polypeptide(L)'
;MAHMVRPSADQLVIRVTMSPQFMDGFVMCLATKKTAARLHKTMADLSTYCPEKKRPDKYGLPGNFTVLSEMGEVANAMLDQKVLSVIKRYEESIDYIHMSDQYSGPRLQEDTQPTKLPEVKKVLLFGFNVPGLGRVSVEAVEGMKPLLQLVFYCIDKVRRFKLSKEAKQKSDRNRLKVEEEF
;
A
#
# COMPACT_ATOMS: atom_id res chain seq x y z
N MET A 1 -0.87 4.38 38.43
CA MET A 1 -1.74 4.45 37.24
C MET A 1 -1.52 3.18 36.43
N ALA A 2 -2.51 2.29 36.36
CA ALA A 2 -2.38 1.06 35.58
C ALA A 2 -2.34 1.43 34.09
N HIS A 3 -1.24 1.11 33.40
CA HIS A 3 -1.23 1.06 31.95
C HIS A 3 -2.25 0.00 31.54
N MET A 4 -3.44 0.45 31.17
CA MET A 4 -4.52 -0.40 30.73
C MET A 4 -4.07 -1.08 29.43
N VAL A 5 -3.63 -2.34 29.53
CA VAL A 5 -3.26 -3.17 28.37
C VAL A 5 -4.51 -3.29 27.52
N ARG A 6 -4.56 -2.56 26.41
CA ARG A 6 -5.66 -2.69 25.44
C ARG A 6 -5.34 -3.89 24.54
N PRO A 7 -6.26 -4.85 24.39
CA PRO A 7 -6.08 -5.92 23.42
C PRO A 7 -5.91 -5.33 22.02
N SER A 8 -4.84 -5.72 21.33
CA SER A 8 -4.63 -5.40 19.91
C SER A 8 -5.13 -6.54 19.05
N ALA A 9 -5.66 -6.22 17.87
CA ALA A 9 -5.92 -7.24 16.86
C ALA A 9 -4.60 -7.90 16.41
N ASP A 10 -4.65 -9.19 16.14
CA ASP A 10 -3.58 -9.85 15.39
C ASP A 10 -3.58 -9.31 13.95
N GLN A 11 -2.41 -9.30 13.29
CA GLN A 11 -2.27 -8.77 11.95
C GLN A 11 -1.78 -9.84 10.97
N LEU A 12 -2.52 -10.01 9.88
CA LEU A 12 -2.09 -10.78 8.73
C LEU A 12 -1.37 -9.85 7.74
N VAL A 13 -0.06 -10.06 7.56
CA VAL A 13 0.76 -9.32 6.60
C VAL A 13 1.08 -10.21 5.42
N ILE A 14 0.58 -9.85 4.25
CA ILE A 14 0.82 -10.59 3.00
C ILE A 14 1.76 -9.77 2.13
N ARG A 15 2.88 -10.37 1.74
CA ARG A 15 3.88 -9.76 0.87
C ARG A 15 4.03 -10.56 -0.41
N VAL A 16 3.72 -9.92 -1.52
CA VAL A 16 3.88 -10.50 -2.86
C VAL A 16 5.01 -9.78 -3.56
N THR A 17 6.02 -10.51 -4.00
CA THR A 17 7.08 -10.00 -4.86
C THR A 17 6.70 -10.25 -6.31
N MET A 18 6.54 -9.20 -7.10
CA MET A 18 6.20 -9.29 -8.52
C MET A 18 7.45 -9.51 -9.36
N SER A 19 7.31 -10.24 -10.47
CA SER A 19 8.39 -10.28 -11.45
C SER A 19 8.59 -8.90 -12.09
N PRO A 20 9.84 -8.48 -12.39
CA PRO A 20 10.12 -7.14 -12.91
C PRO A 20 9.31 -6.73 -14.14
N GLN A 21 8.95 -7.67 -15.00
CA GLN A 21 8.18 -7.44 -16.24
C GLN A 21 6.66 -7.23 -16.04
N PHE A 22 6.12 -7.57 -14.86
CA PHE A 22 4.68 -7.64 -14.60
C PHE A 22 4.14 -6.47 -13.79
N MET A 23 4.87 -5.36 -13.67
CA MET A 23 4.38 -4.16 -12.99
C MET A 23 5.07 -2.93 -13.59
N ASP A 24 4.29 -1.95 -14.04
CA ASP A 24 4.80 -0.66 -14.50
C ASP A 24 5.27 0.20 -13.31
N GLY A 25 6.01 1.27 -13.57
CA GLY A 25 6.56 2.12 -12.51
C GLY A 25 5.49 2.98 -11.83
N PHE A 26 5.04 2.59 -10.64
CA PHE A 26 4.20 3.44 -9.81
C PHE A 26 4.28 3.08 -8.32
N VAL A 27 4.00 4.08 -7.48
CA VAL A 27 3.78 3.91 -6.04
C VAL A 27 2.36 4.35 -5.65
N MET A 28 1.65 3.48 -4.93
CA MET A 28 0.31 3.74 -4.41
C MET A 28 0.07 2.97 -3.11
N CYS A 29 -0.54 3.63 -2.13
CA CYS A 29 -0.96 3.04 -0.87
C CYS A 29 -2.32 3.56 -0.46
N LEU A 30 -3.21 2.64 -0.12
CA LEU A 30 -4.43 2.88 0.64
C LEU A 30 -4.17 2.43 2.07
N ALA A 31 -4.38 3.29 3.06
CA ALA A 31 -4.21 2.88 4.46
C ALA A 31 -5.13 3.67 5.39
N THR A 32 -5.39 3.14 6.59
CA THR A 32 -6.07 3.90 7.65
C THR A 32 -5.29 5.18 7.95
N LYS A 33 -5.94 6.27 8.35
CA LYS A 33 -5.27 7.57 8.60
C LYS A 33 -4.00 7.46 9.46
N LYS A 34 -4.08 6.69 10.55
CA LYS A 34 -2.96 6.44 11.46
C LYS A 34 -1.83 5.68 10.77
N THR A 35 -2.17 4.62 10.02
CA THR A 35 -1.19 3.81 9.31
C THR A 35 -0.58 4.53 8.13
N ALA A 36 -1.36 5.26 7.32
CA ALA A 36 -0.85 6.11 6.25
C ALA A 36 0.21 7.11 6.76
N ALA A 37 -0.05 7.76 7.91
CA ALA A 37 0.90 8.69 8.50
C ALA A 37 2.20 8.01 8.99
N ARG A 38 2.09 6.78 9.51
CA ARG A 38 3.24 5.96 9.91
C ARG A 38 4.04 5.51 8.68
N LEU A 39 3.38 4.88 7.71
CA LEU A 39 3.99 4.34 6.50
C LEU A 39 4.72 5.43 5.69
N HIS A 40 4.14 6.62 5.55
CA HIS A 40 4.80 7.73 4.88
C HIS A 40 6.09 8.20 5.59
N LYS A 41 6.23 8.00 6.91
CA LYS A 41 7.47 8.33 7.63
C LYS A 41 8.49 7.19 7.56
N THR A 42 8.02 5.95 7.54
CA THR A 42 8.87 4.77 7.69
C THR A 42 9.24 4.10 6.38
N MET A 43 8.54 4.36 5.28
CA MET A 43 8.80 3.76 3.96
C MET A 43 9.28 4.83 2.98
N ALA A 44 10.47 4.63 2.44
CA ALA A 44 11.13 5.61 1.58
C ALA A 44 10.36 5.86 0.28
N ASP A 45 9.79 4.81 -0.32
CA ASP A 45 9.00 4.91 -1.54
C ASP A 45 7.78 5.85 -1.37
N LEU A 46 7.05 5.73 -0.26
CA LEU A 46 5.91 6.60 0.00
C LEU A 46 6.30 8.05 0.25
N SER A 47 7.36 8.30 1.02
CA SER A 47 7.83 9.67 1.26
C SER A 47 8.34 10.35 -0.01
N THR A 48 9.01 9.60 -0.88
CA THR A 48 9.65 10.14 -2.08
C THR A 48 8.65 10.32 -3.22
N TYR A 49 7.79 9.33 -3.48
CA TYR A 49 6.94 9.33 -4.67
C TYR A 49 5.48 9.77 -4.41
N CYS A 50 5.04 9.83 -3.15
CA CYS A 50 3.66 10.18 -2.78
C CYS A 50 3.58 11.39 -1.81
N PRO A 51 4.09 12.57 -2.18
CA PRO A 51 4.17 13.73 -1.27
C PRO A 51 2.78 14.25 -0.84
N GLU A 52 1.76 14.05 -1.67
CA GLU A 52 0.40 14.51 -1.41
C GLU A 52 -0.52 13.40 -0.93
N LYS A 53 -1.20 13.66 0.20
CA LYS A 53 -2.27 12.80 0.72
C LYS A 53 -3.58 13.15 0.05
N LYS A 54 -4.20 12.19 -0.63
CA LYS A 54 -5.48 12.38 -1.32
C LYS A 54 -6.64 11.99 -0.40
N ARG A 55 -7.71 12.78 -0.43
CA ARG A 55 -8.93 12.53 0.35
C ARG A 55 -9.63 11.26 -0.15
N PRO A 56 -10.14 10.41 0.77
CA PRO A 56 -10.80 9.15 0.40
C PRO A 56 -12.07 9.35 -0.44
N ASP A 57 -12.82 10.44 -0.20
CA ASP A 57 -14.09 10.74 -0.88
C ASP A 57 -13.94 10.85 -2.40
N LYS A 58 -12.77 11.33 -2.87
CA LYS A 58 -12.44 11.42 -4.30
C LYS A 58 -12.53 10.06 -5.01
N TYR A 59 -12.33 8.97 -4.27
CA TYR A 59 -12.32 7.60 -4.77
C TYR A 59 -13.52 6.80 -4.26
N GLY A 60 -14.49 7.43 -3.60
CA GLY A 60 -15.64 6.75 -3.01
C GLY A 60 -15.28 5.79 -1.87
N LEU A 61 -14.18 6.06 -1.17
CA LEU A 61 -13.70 5.28 -0.02
C LEU A 61 -14.29 5.78 1.30
N PRO A 62 -14.38 4.92 2.33
CA PRO A 62 -14.74 5.35 3.68
C PRO A 62 -13.78 6.40 4.26
N GLY A 63 -14.32 7.27 5.12
CA GLY A 63 -13.62 8.44 5.65
C GLY A 63 -12.45 8.12 6.60
N ASN A 64 -12.28 6.88 7.05
CA ASN A 64 -11.17 6.43 7.89
C ASN A 64 -9.87 6.15 7.10
N PHE A 65 -9.94 6.10 5.78
CA PHE A 65 -8.81 5.84 4.88
C PHE A 65 -8.14 7.11 4.36
N THR A 66 -6.91 6.94 3.87
CA THR A 66 -6.14 7.92 3.11
C THR A 66 -5.51 7.22 1.91
N VAL A 67 -5.47 7.90 0.77
CA VAL A 67 -4.77 7.41 -0.42
C VAL A 67 -3.48 8.22 -0.61
N LEU A 68 -2.36 7.54 -0.60
CA LEU A 68 -1.05 8.02 -1.04
C LEU A 68 -0.84 7.51 -2.45
N SER A 69 -0.64 8.37 -3.44
CA SER A 69 -0.41 7.88 -4.79
C SER A 69 0.29 8.90 -5.67
N GLU A 70 1.34 8.44 -6.34
CA GLU A 70 2.14 9.22 -7.29
C GLU A 70 1.27 9.82 -8.41
N MET A 71 0.25 9.08 -8.86
CA MET A 71 -0.55 9.41 -10.04
C MET A 71 -2.04 9.15 -9.81
N GLY A 72 -2.89 10.10 -10.21
CA GLY A 72 -4.35 9.94 -10.10
C GLY A 72 -4.88 8.75 -10.89
N GLU A 73 -4.32 8.51 -12.08
CA GLU A 73 -4.65 7.37 -12.96
C GLU A 73 -4.49 6.03 -12.25
N VAL A 74 -3.36 5.80 -11.57
CA VAL A 74 -3.08 4.58 -10.83
C VAL A 74 -4.12 4.36 -9.73
N ALA A 75 -4.40 5.40 -8.94
CA ALA A 75 -5.39 5.29 -7.87
C ALA A 75 -6.78 4.94 -8.41
N ASN A 76 -7.22 5.58 -9.50
CA ASN A 76 -8.51 5.27 -10.16
C ASN A 76 -8.53 3.85 -10.75
N ALA A 77 -7.42 3.43 -11.36
CA ALA A 77 -7.33 2.11 -11.96
C ALA A 77 -7.37 1.03 -10.89
N MET A 78 -6.60 1.14 -9.81
CA MET A 78 -6.54 0.13 -8.75
C MET A 78 -7.82 0.08 -7.93
N LEU A 79 -8.41 1.23 -7.58
CA LEU A 79 -9.64 1.35 -6.78
C LEU A 79 -10.90 1.30 -7.66
N ASP A 80 -11.09 0.21 -8.39
CA ASP A 80 -12.34 0.01 -9.15
C ASP A 80 -13.50 -0.43 -8.26
N GLN A 81 -14.68 -0.60 -8.87
CA GLN A 81 -15.90 -0.99 -8.15
C GLN A 81 -15.77 -2.30 -7.37
N LYS A 82 -15.02 -3.30 -7.88
CA LYS A 82 -14.82 -4.57 -7.18
C LYS A 82 -13.98 -4.34 -5.92
N VAL A 83 -12.86 -3.63 -6.05
CA VAL A 83 -11.98 -3.32 -4.92
C VAL A 83 -12.70 -2.44 -3.89
N LEU A 84 -13.41 -1.40 -4.33
CA LEU A 84 -14.19 -0.53 -3.46
C LEU A 84 -15.29 -1.28 -2.70
N SER A 85 -15.97 -2.23 -3.34
CA SER A 85 -17.01 -3.03 -2.68
C SER A 85 -16.45 -3.87 -1.51
N VAL A 86 -15.26 -4.46 -1.71
CA VAL A 86 -14.59 -5.25 -0.67
C VAL A 86 -14.07 -4.33 0.43
N ILE A 87 -13.45 -3.20 0.08
CA ILE A 87 -12.94 -2.24 1.08
C ILE A 87 -14.06 -1.74 1.99
N LYS A 88 -15.21 -1.37 1.42
CA LYS A 88 -16.38 -0.91 2.21
C LYS A 88 -16.93 -2.00 3.12
N ARG A 89 -16.93 -3.25 2.66
CA ARG A 89 -17.43 -4.39 3.43
C ARG A 89 -16.49 -4.79 4.57
N TYR A 90 -15.19 -4.61 4.38
CA TYR A 90 -14.14 -5.06 5.32
C TYR A 90 -13.30 -3.91 5.87
N GLU A 91 -13.92 -2.72 6.01
CA GLU A 91 -13.26 -1.49 6.43
C GLU A 91 -12.45 -1.65 7.73
N GLU A 92 -13.00 -2.35 8.72
CA GLU A 92 -12.35 -2.57 10.02
C GLU A 92 -11.18 -3.56 9.96
N SER A 93 -11.21 -4.47 8.97
CA SER A 93 -10.19 -5.50 8.79
C SER A 93 -9.03 -5.04 7.92
N ILE A 94 -9.13 -3.92 7.20
CA ILE A 94 -8.06 -3.44 6.30
C ILE A 94 -7.25 -2.34 6.98
N ASP A 95 -5.98 -2.62 7.27
CA ASP A 95 -5.04 -1.59 7.77
C ASP A 95 -4.37 -0.86 6.62
N TYR A 96 -3.84 -1.60 5.63
CA TYR A 96 -3.25 -1.03 4.43
C TYR A 96 -3.22 -1.99 3.22
N ILE A 97 -3.19 -1.40 2.03
CA ILE A 97 -2.90 -2.02 0.73
C ILE A 97 -1.86 -1.13 0.04
N HIS A 98 -0.64 -1.61 -0.10
CA HIS A 98 0.50 -0.90 -0.68
C HIS A 98 0.98 -1.61 -1.92
N MET A 99 1.22 -0.85 -2.99
CA MET A 99 1.71 -1.33 -4.28
C MET A 99 2.84 -0.41 -4.71
N SER A 100 4.04 -0.96 -4.90
CA SER A 100 5.22 -0.14 -5.18
C SER A 100 6.21 -0.88 -6.05
N ASP A 101 6.71 -0.21 -7.10
CA ASP A 101 7.88 -0.66 -7.85
C ASP A 101 9.21 -0.24 -7.19
N GLN A 102 9.15 0.66 -6.21
CA GLN A 102 10.29 1.34 -5.58
C GLN A 102 10.52 0.89 -4.13
N TYR A 103 9.93 -0.23 -3.70
CA TYR A 103 10.05 -0.67 -2.31
C TYR A 103 11.47 -1.14 -2.00
N SER A 104 12.16 -0.42 -1.11
CA SER A 104 13.51 -0.72 -0.64
C SER A 104 13.56 -1.16 0.84
N GLY A 105 12.41 -1.32 1.48
CA GLY A 105 12.33 -1.62 2.92
C GLY A 105 12.12 -0.37 3.77
N PRO A 106 12.34 -0.49 5.10
CA PRO A 106 12.26 0.66 6.01
C PRO A 106 13.28 1.73 5.64
N ARG A 107 12.90 3.00 5.79
CA ARG A 107 13.80 4.14 5.61
C ARG A 107 14.95 4.04 6.62
N LEU A 108 16.19 4.06 6.12
CA LEU A 108 17.39 4.16 6.96
C LEU A 108 17.38 5.53 7.68
N GLN A 109 17.90 5.59 8.91
CA GLN A 109 17.99 6.84 9.65
C GLN A 109 18.87 7.85 8.90
N GLU A 110 18.52 9.13 8.98
CA GLU A 110 19.11 10.24 8.20
C GLU A 110 20.63 10.39 8.42
N ASP A 111 21.15 9.93 9.55
CA ASP A 111 22.59 9.99 9.90
C ASP A 111 23.47 8.97 9.17
N THR A 112 22.86 8.10 8.35
CA THR A 112 23.58 7.16 7.48
C THR A 112 23.38 7.59 6.04
N GLN A 113 24.34 8.34 5.47
CA GLN A 113 24.37 8.55 4.02
C GLN A 113 24.54 7.17 3.35
N PRO A 114 23.55 6.69 2.59
CA PRO A 114 23.66 5.42 1.91
C PRO A 114 24.77 5.53 0.86
N THR A 115 25.81 4.72 0.97
CA THR A 115 26.92 4.70 -0.01
C THR A 115 26.54 3.99 -1.31
N LYS A 116 25.32 3.45 -1.39
CA LYS A 116 24.76 2.78 -2.56
C LYS A 116 23.27 3.07 -2.66
N LEU A 117 22.79 3.21 -3.90
CA LEU A 117 21.37 3.26 -4.21
C LEU A 117 20.68 2.00 -3.61
N PRO A 118 19.60 2.15 -2.84
CA PRO A 118 18.89 1.01 -2.27
C PRO A 118 18.35 0.08 -3.36
N GLU A 119 18.47 -1.24 -3.16
CA GLU A 119 17.86 -2.21 -4.07
C GLU A 119 16.33 -2.13 -3.94
N VAL A 120 15.66 -1.73 -5.01
CA VAL A 120 14.20 -1.63 -5.06
C VAL A 120 13.56 -2.91 -5.60
N LYS A 121 12.37 -3.23 -5.09
CA LYS A 121 11.59 -4.42 -5.46
C LYS A 121 10.16 -4.03 -5.81
N LYS A 122 9.61 -4.69 -6.83
CA LYS A 122 8.20 -4.58 -7.19
C LYS A 122 7.36 -5.45 -6.25
N VAL A 123 6.53 -4.83 -5.43
CA VAL A 123 5.80 -5.52 -4.37
C VAL A 123 4.36 -5.08 -4.24
N LEU A 124 3.53 -6.01 -3.76
CA LEU A 124 2.22 -5.71 -3.21
C LEU A 124 2.24 -6.15 -1.74
N LEU A 125 1.94 -5.24 -0.83
CA LEU A 125 1.85 -5.49 0.61
C LEU A 125 0.42 -5.26 1.08
N PHE A 126 -0.11 -6.20 1.84
CA PHE A 126 -1.43 -6.10 2.43
C PHE A 126 -1.32 -6.31 3.93
N GLY A 127 -1.86 -5.38 4.71
CA GLY A 127 -2.00 -5.52 6.15
C GLY A 127 -3.48 -5.63 6.50
N PHE A 128 -3.88 -6.80 7.00
CA PHE A 128 -5.24 -7.04 7.46
C PHE A 128 -5.26 -7.29 8.97
N ASN A 129 -6.16 -6.64 9.68
CA ASN A 129 -6.42 -6.90 11.10
C ASN A 129 -7.40 -8.06 11.21
N VAL A 130 -7.02 -9.09 11.97
CA VAL A 130 -7.86 -10.24 12.25
C VAL A 130 -8.93 -9.84 13.28
N PRO A 131 -10.23 -10.06 13.01
CA PRO A 131 -11.28 -9.79 13.97
C PRO A 131 -11.09 -10.59 15.27
N GLY A 132 -11.50 -10.01 16.40
CA GLY A 132 -11.48 -10.68 17.70
C GLY A 132 -10.50 -10.12 18.74
N LEU A 133 -9.68 -9.13 18.37
CA LEU A 133 -8.81 -8.38 19.30
C LEU A 133 -7.95 -9.31 20.21
N GLY A 134 -7.30 -10.31 19.60
CA GLY A 134 -6.49 -11.33 20.29
C GLY A 134 -7.27 -12.57 20.75
N ARG A 135 -8.59 -12.62 20.52
CA ARG A 135 -9.43 -13.83 20.65
C ARG A 135 -9.90 -14.29 19.28
N VAL A 136 -8.95 -14.71 18.45
CA VAL A 136 -9.22 -15.16 17.09
C VAL A 136 -9.94 -16.51 17.11
N SER A 137 -11.08 -16.59 16.41
CA SER A 137 -11.80 -17.84 16.17
C SER A 137 -11.59 -18.34 14.74
N VAL A 138 -11.85 -19.63 14.49
CA VAL A 138 -11.75 -20.20 13.14
C VAL A 138 -12.71 -19.49 12.19
N GLU A 139 -13.93 -19.20 12.64
CA GLU A 139 -14.96 -18.51 11.87
C GLU A 139 -14.53 -17.08 11.50
N ALA A 140 -13.82 -16.39 12.41
CA ALA A 140 -13.28 -15.06 12.14
C ALA A 140 -12.25 -15.08 11.00
N VAL A 141 -11.38 -16.09 10.98
CA VAL A 141 -10.37 -16.28 9.92
C VAL A 141 -11.03 -16.69 8.61
N GLU A 142 -12.01 -17.60 8.64
CA GLU A 142 -12.77 -18.01 7.44
C GLU A 142 -13.52 -16.83 6.82
N GLY A 143 -14.06 -15.93 7.66
CA GLY A 143 -14.71 -14.69 7.23
C GLY A 143 -13.79 -13.74 6.45
N MET A 144 -12.47 -13.88 6.59
CA MET A 144 -11.46 -13.09 5.86
C MET A 144 -11.13 -13.66 4.47
N LYS A 145 -11.71 -14.80 4.06
CA LYS A 145 -11.50 -15.39 2.74
C LYS A 145 -11.64 -14.39 1.57
N PRO A 146 -12.62 -13.47 1.56
CA PRO A 146 -12.74 -12.48 0.49
C PRO A 146 -11.57 -11.48 0.43
N LEU A 147 -10.89 -11.21 1.55
CA LEU A 147 -9.66 -10.39 1.56
C LEU A 147 -8.49 -11.13 0.88
N LEU A 148 -8.39 -12.45 1.05
CA LEU A 148 -7.40 -13.25 0.32
C LEU A 148 -7.71 -13.29 -1.18
N GLN A 149 -8.99 -13.38 -1.55
CA GLN A 149 -9.41 -13.26 -2.95
C GLN A 149 -9.09 -11.89 -3.54
N LEU A 150 -9.23 -10.82 -2.74
CA LEU A 150 -8.82 -9.47 -3.12
C LEU A 150 -7.32 -9.39 -3.41
N VAL A 151 -6.48 -10.09 -2.64
CA VAL A 151 -5.03 -10.16 -2.92
C VAL A 151 -4.78 -10.70 -4.33
N PHE A 152 -5.34 -11.87 -4.66
CA PHE A 152 -5.18 -12.46 -6.00
C PHE A 152 -5.71 -11.55 -7.10
N TYR A 153 -6.88 -10.92 -6.87
CA TYR A 153 -7.45 -9.96 -7.79
C TYR A 153 -6.50 -8.78 -8.04
N CYS A 154 -5.89 -8.22 -7.00
CA CYS A 154 -4.92 -7.13 -7.11
C CYS A 154 -3.64 -7.56 -7.84
N ILE A 155 -3.12 -8.78 -7.62
CA ILE A 155 -1.96 -9.32 -8.35
C ILE A 155 -2.26 -9.34 -9.86
N ASP A 156 -3.38 -9.94 -10.26
CA ASP A 156 -3.78 -10.03 -11.66
C ASP A 156 -4.01 -8.66 -12.28
N LYS A 157 -4.59 -7.75 -11.51
CA LYS A 157 -4.87 -6.39 -11.94
C LYS A 157 -3.59 -5.58 -12.17
N VAL A 158 -2.66 -5.59 -11.22
CA VAL A 158 -1.35 -4.93 -11.36
C VAL A 158 -0.58 -5.52 -12.56
N ARG A 159 -0.66 -6.83 -12.76
CA ARG A 159 -0.03 -7.51 -13.90
C ARG A 159 -0.55 -7.02 -15.26
N ARG A 160 -1.85 -6.76 -15.37
CA ARG A 160 -2.51 -6.35 -16.61
C ARG A 160 -2.49 -4.84 -16.83
N PHE A 161 -2.45 -4.07 -15.75
CA PHE A 161 -2.46 -2.62 -15.80
C PHE A 161 -1.20 -2.10 -16.48
N LYS A 162 -1.40 -1.15 -17.39
CA LYS A 162 -0.34 -0.42 -18.08
C LYS A 162 -0.61 1.07 -17.95
N LEU A 163 0.44 1.81 -17.64
CA LEU A 163 0.35 3.26 -17.56
C LEU A 163 0.08 3.84 -18.95
N SER A 164 -0.68 4.92 -18.99
CA SER A 164 -0.72 5.79 -20.16
C SER A 164 0.70 6.25 -20.54
N LYS A 165 0.89 6.61 -21.81
CA LYS A 165 2.20 7.07 -22.32
C LYS A 165 2.74 8.25 -21.52
N GLU A 166 1.86 9.19 -21.15
CA GLU A 166 2.19 10.37 -20.35
C GLU A 166 2.55 10.00 -18.91
N ALA A 167 1.76 9.15 -18.27
CA ALA A 167 2.02 8.67 -16.91
C ALA A 167 3.33 7.87 -16.84
N LYS A 168 3.61 7.05 -17.85
CA LYS A 168 4.88 6.32 -17.97
C LYS A 168 6.07 7.27 -18.05
N GLN A 169 6.03 8.27 -18.93
CA GLN A 169 7.10 9.27 -19.04
C GLN A 169 7.32 10.04 -17.73
N LYS A 170 6.24 10.37 -17.01
CA LYS A 170 6.33 11.00 -15.69
C LYS A 170 6.98 10.07 -14.68
N SER A 171 6.55 8.81 -14.65
CA SER A 171 7.12 7.76 -13.79
C SER A 171 8.63 7.64 -14.02
N ASP A 172 9.05 7.47 -15.27
CA ASP A 172 10.46 7.26 -15.62
C ASP A 172 11.30 8.47 -15.21
N ARG A 173 10.80 9.69 -15.44
CA ARG A 173 11.46 10.93 -15.02
C ARG A 173 11.62 11.02 -13.49
N ASN A 174 10.60 10.64 -12.73
CA ASN A 174 10.68 10.68 -11.26
C ASN A 174 11.74 9.72 -10.72
N ARG A 175 11.88 8.54 -11.35
CA ARG A 175 12.87 7.52 -10.96
C ARG A 175 14.28 7.97 -11.31
N LEU A 176 14.48 8.51 -12.51
CA LEU A 176 15.76 9.12 -12.91
C LEU A 176 16.21 10.23 -11.97
N LYS A 177 15.30 11.12 -11.54
CA LYS A 177 15.63 12.17 -10.57
C LYS A 177 16.14 11.61 -9.25
N VAL A 178 15.52 10.55 -8.75
CA VAL A 178 15.96 9.90 -7.51
C VAL A 178 17.32 9.24 -7.72
N GLU A 179 17.57 8.64 -8.89
CA GLU A 179 18.90 8.10 -9.22
C GLU A 179 19.98 9.21 -9.32
N GLU A 180 19.64 10.41 -9.77
CA GLU A 180 20.54 11.58 -9.85
C GLU A 180 20.80 12.26 -8.48
N GLU A 181 19.89 12.11 -7.52
CA GLU A 181 20.00 12.68 -6.17
C GLU A 181 20.86 11.82 -5.20
N PHE A 182 21.27 10.62 -5.61
CA PHE A 182 22.09 9.67 -4.84
C PHE A 182 23.51 9.53 -5.41
#